data_AF-K1L1D0-F1
#
_entry.id   AF-K1L1D0-F1
#
_cell.length_a   1.000
_cell.length_b   1.000
_cell.length_c   1.000
_cell.angle_alpha   90.00
_cell.angle_beta   90.00
_cell.angle_gamma   90.00
#
_symmetry.space_group_name_H-M   'P 1'
#
loop_
_entity.id
_entity.type
_entity.pdbx_description
1 polymer ?
#
loop_
_entity_poly.entity_id
_entity_poly.type
_entity_poly.pdbx_seq_one_letter_code
_entity_poly.pdbx_strand_id
1 'polypeptide(L)'
;MKQFNKIAHLLVLLFFAVSLVYFLSFDSLKGIFGVESLSTSSVVSFLLIGLTLYLISWGTSALQAKNLMEQIDKKEVEKRELKAKMYDLEQGIKLKNIERKIEQKDQDKDSSSVIRPRQNFK
;
A
#
# COMPACT_ATOMS: atom_id res chain seq x y z
N MET A 1 -8.41 9.35 8.16
CA MET A 1 -8.96 8.50 7.08
C MET A 1 -9.52 7.16 7.59
N LYS A 2 -8.71 6.23 8.15
CA LYS A 2 -9.21 4.91 8.59
C LYS A 2 -10.35 4.97 9.63
N GLN A 3 -10.26 5.86 10.61
CA GLN A 3 -11.29 6.00 11.65
C GLN A 3 -12.59 6.59 11.09
N PHE A 4 -12.50 7.58 10.20
CA PHE A 4 -13.68 8.19 9.57
C PHE A 4 -14.46 7.18 8.72
N ASN A 5 -13.75 6.38 7.91
CA ASN A 5 -14.38 5.35 7.10
C ASN A 5 -15.05 4.28 7.97
N LYS A 6 -14.40 3.87 9.07
CA LYS A 6 -15.00 2.96 10.06
C LYS A 6 -16.27 3.53 10.70
N ILE A 7 -16.25 4.82 11.07
CA ILE A 7 -17.43 5.51 11.64
C ILE A 7 -18.56 5.60 10.61
N ALA A 8 -18.25 5.94 9.35
CA ALA A 8 -19.24 6.03 8.29
C ALA A 8 -19.94 4.68 8.04
N HIS A 9 -19.17 3.58 7.93
CA HIS A 9 -19.74 2.24 7.82
C HIS A 9 -20.55 1.83 9.05
N LEU A 10 -20.11 2.23 10.26
CA LEU A 10 -20.84 1.94 11.49
C LEU A 10 -22.17 2.70 11.53
N LEU A 11 -22.21 3.96 11.10
CA LEU A 11 -23.45 4.73 10.97
C LEU A 11 -24.41 4.13 9.95
N VAL A 12 -23.90 3.69 8.79
CA VAL A 12 -24.71 2.99 7.78
C VAL A 12 -25.30 1.71 8.38
N LEU A 13 -24.46 0.90 9.04
CA LEU A 13 -24.90 -0.36 9.66
C LEU A 13 -25.93 -0.12 10.77
N LEU A 14 -25.71 0.90 11.61
CA LEU A 14 -26.66 1.31 12.64
C LEU A 14 -27.99 1.74 12.04
N PHE A 15 -27.96 2.57 10.98
CA PHE A 15 -29.17 3.02 10.30
C PHE A 15 -29.98 1.83 9.76
N PHE A 16 -29.33 0.88 9.09
CA PHE A 16 -30.01 -0.32 8.58
C PHE A 16 -30.50 -1.24 9.70
N ALA A 17 -29.73 -1.42 10.78
CA ALA A 17 -30.15 -2.23 11.92
C ALA A 17 -31.39 -1.65 12.62
N VAL A 18 -31.38 -0.35 12.89
CA VAL A 18 -32.53 0.36 13.50
C VAL A 18 -33.73 0.31 12.56
N SER A 19 -33.52 0.57 11.26
CA SER A 19 -34.59 0.49 10.26
C SER A 19 -35.19 -0.91 10.19
N LEU A 20 -34.37 -1.96 10.24
CA LEU A 20 -34.82 -3.35 10.23
C LEU A 20 -35.70 -3.65 11.46
N VAL A 21 -35.24 -3.27 12.65
CA VAL A 21 -36.02 -3.46 13.89
C VAL A 21 -37.34 -2.69 13.82
N TYR A 22 -37.31 -1.45 13.34
CA TYR A 22 -38.49 -0.61 13.13
C TYR A 22 -39.51 -1.29 12.20
N PHE A 23 -39.08 -1.78 11.04
CA PHE A 23 -39.98 -2.44 10.09
C PHE A 23 -40.50 -3.78 10.60
N LEU A 24 -39.67 -4.58 11.27
CA LEU A 24 -40.09 -5.87 11.86
C LEU A 24 -41.07 -5.69 13.02
N SER A 25 -40.91 -4.63 13.79
CA SER A 25 -41.73 -4.35 14.98
C SER A 25 -42.83 -3.34 14.69
N PHE A 26 -43.09 -3.03 13.42
CA PHE A 26 -43.98 -1.94 13.04
C PHE A 26 -45.38 -2.11 13.62
N ASP A 27 -45.94 -3.32 13.57
CA ASP A 27 -47.27 -3.58 14.13
C ASP A 27 -47.38 -3.37 15.64
N SER A 28 -46.27 -3.50 16.37
CA SER A 28 -46.21 -3.22 17.81
C SER A 28 -45.90 -1.75 18.10
N LEU A 29 -45.15 -1.08 17.22
CA LEU A 29 -44.70 0.30 17.39
C LEU A 29 -45.64 1.34 16.79
N LYS A 30 -46.52 0.96 15.87
CA LYS A 30 -47.44 1.87 15.16
C LYS A 30 -48.27 2.76 16.08
N GLY A 31 -48.70 2.22 17.23
CA GLY A 31 -49.45 2.97 18.25
C GLY A 31 -48.62 3.98 19.04
N ILE A 32 -47.30 3.77 19.17
CA ILE A 32 -46.39 4.69 19.87
C ILE A 32 -46.02 5.88 18.97
N PHE A 33 -45.90 5.64 17.66
CA PHE A 33 -45.52 6.67 16.68
C PHE A 33 -46.73 7.39 16.05
N GLY A 34 -47.96 7.01 16.39
CA GLY A 34 -49.18 7.61 15.83
C GLY A 34 -49.32 7.40 14.33
N VAL A 35 -48.73 6.33 13.79
CA VAL A 35 -48.75 6.01 12.35
C VAL A 35 -49.73 4.86 12.14
N GLU A 36 -50.82 5.08 11.40
CA GLU A 36 -51.86 4.05 11.21
C GLU A 36 -51.42 2.90 10.30
N SER A 37 -50.60 3.17 9.28
CA SER A 37 -50.19 2.17 8.29
C SER A 37 -48.82 2.45 7.69
N LEU A 38 -48.13 1.38 7.32
CA LEU A 38 -46.84 1.47 6.64
C LEU A 38 -47.08 1.88 5.18
N SER A 39 -46.95 3.16 4.87
CA SER A 39 -47.11 3.63 3.50
C SER A 39 -45.93 3.21 2.61
N THR A 40 -46.20 2.89 1.35
CA THR A 40 -45.14 2.63 0.36
C THR A 40 -44.16 3.81 0.25
N SER A 41 -44.66 5.05 0.35
CA SER A 41 -43.82 6.24 0.34
C SER A 41 -42.81 6.24 1.48
N SER A 42 -43.22 5.86 2.69
CA SER A 42 -42.33 5.80 3.85
C SER A 42 -41.20 4.79 3.65
N VAL A 43 -41.52 3.59 3.13
CA VAL A 43 -40.52 2.55 2.84
C VAL A 43 -39.51 3.04 1.80
N VAL A 44 -39.99 3.66 0.72
CA VAL A 44 -39.14 4.21 -0.34
C VAL A 44 -38.23 5.32 0.19
N SER A 45 -38.75 6.22 1.05
CA SER A 45 -37.95 7.26 1.68
C SER A 45 -36.83 6.69 2.55
N PHE A 46 -37.12 5.71 3.41
CA PHE A 46 -36.10 5.03 4.22
C PHE A 46 -35.03 4.36 3.36
N LEU A 47 -35.45 3.71 2.27
CA LEU A 47 -34.53 3.08 1.32
C LEU A 47 -33.62 4.12 0.65
N LEU A 48 -34.16 5.25 0.19
CA LEU A 48 -33.38 6.32 -0.44
C LEU A 48 -32.38 6.98 0.53
N ILE A 49 -32.79 7.20 1.77
CA ILE A 49 -31.91 7.74 2.81
C ILE A 49 -30.77 6.75 3.11
N GLY A 50 -31.11 5.47 3.28
CA GLY A 50 -30.13 4.41 3.50
C GLY A 50 -29.17 4.24 2.33
N LEU A 51 -29.68 4.30 1.09
CA LEU A 51 -28.88 4.27 -0.12
C LEU A 51 -27.93 5.47 -0.19
N THR A 52 -28.40 6.66 0.14
CA THR A 52 -27.57 7.88 0.15
C THR A 52 -26.44 7.77 1.17
N LEU A 53 -26.74 7.34 2.40
CA LEU A 53 -25.73 7.10 3.43
C LEU A 53 -24.71 6.03 2.99
N TYR A 54 -25.20 4.94 2.39
CA TYR A 54 -24.35 3.89 1.84
C TYR A 54 -23.41 4.41 0.75
N LEU A 55 -23.92 5.21 -0.20
CA LEU A 55 -23.12 5.77 -1.29
C LEU A 55 -22.02 6.70 -0.78
N ILE A 56 -22.29 7.50 0.26
CA ILE A 56 -21.27 8.34 0.90
C ILE A 56 -20.17 7.48 1.53
N SER A 57 -20.54 6.44 2.28
CA SER A 57 -19.58 5.53 2.90
C SER A 57 -18.76 4.74 1.86
N TRP A 58 -19.42 4.29 0.80
CA TRP A 58 -18.78 3.60 -0.31
C TRP A 58 -17.82 4.51 -1.08
N GLY A 59 -18.25 5.73 -1.41
CA GLY A 59 -17.43 6.71 -2.13
C GLY A 59 -16.17 7.08 -1.35
N THR A 60 -16.27 7.30 -0.05
CA THR A 60 -15.10 7.55 0.81
C THR A 60 -14.15 6.35 0.87
N SER A 61 -14.69 5.13 0.89
CA SER A 61 -13.88 3.91 0.81
C SER A 61 -13.14 3.76 -0.52
N ALA A 62 -13.82 4.03 -1.63
CA ALA A 62 -13.24 3.96 -2.96
C ALA A 62 -12.08 4.97 -3.13
N LEU A 63 -12.27 6.21 -2.66
CA LEU A 63 -11.22 7.23 -2.67
C LEU A 63 -10.01 6.82 -1.81
N GLN A 64 -10.26 6.26 -0.62
CA GLN A 64 -9.19 5.79 0.25
C GLN A 64 -8.39 4.65 -0.41
N ALA A 65 -9.08 3.71 -1.07
CA ALA A 65 -8.43 2.61 -1.78
C ALA A 65 -7.54 3.12 -2.92
N LYS A 66 -8.03 4.10 -3.71
CA LYS A 66 -7.24 4.75 -4.76
C LYS A 66 -5.96 5.39 -4.22
N ASN A 67 -6.07 6.16 -3.13
CA ASN A 67 -4.90 6.80 -2.52
C ASN A 67 -3.88 5.80 -1.96
N LEU A 68 -4.34 4.64 -1.47
CA LEU A 68 -3.45 3.57 -1.01
C LEU A 68 -2.75 2.88 -2.19
N MET A 69 -3.47 2.66 -3.29
CA MET A 69 -2.91 2.09 -4.52
C MET A 69 -1.79 3.00 -5.08
N GLU A 70 -2.04 4.30 -5.18
CA GLU A 70 -1.04 5.26 -5.65
C GLU A 70 0.21 5.31 -4.76
N GLN A 71 0.03 5.21 -3.43
CA GLN A 71 1.16 5.11 -2.50
C GLN A 71 1.95 3.81 -2.67
N ILE A 72 1.28 2.70 -2.99
CA ILE A 72 1.94 1.43 -3.28
C ILE A 72 2.77 1.56 -4.56
N ASP A 73 2.19 2.08 -5.63
CA ASP A 73 2.86 2.27 -6.92
C ASP A 73 4.10 3.15 -6.77
N LYS A 74 3.97 4.27 -6.04
CA LYS A 74 5.11 5.15 -5.75
C LYS A 74 6.22 4.40 -4.99
N LYS A 75 5.87 3.64 -3.96
CA LYS A 75 6.85 2.84 -3.21
C LYS A 75 7.49 1.74 -4.04
N GLU A 76 6.78 1.16 -5.01
CA GLU A 76 7.39 0.20 -5.94
C GLU A 76 8.43 0.85 -6.83
N VAL A 77 8.18 2.07 -7.33
CA VAL A 77 9.15 2.83 -8.12
C VAL A 77 10.39 3.17 -7.29
N GLU A 78 10.20 3.73 -6.09
CA GLU A 78 11.30 4.05 -5.17
C GLU A 78 12.14 2.81 -4.84
N LYS A 79 11.50 1.65 -4.64
CA LYS A 79 12.18 0.38 -4.40
C LYS A 79 13.02 -0.06 -5.60
N ARG A 80 12.53 0.11 -6.83
CA ARG A 80 13.29 -0.22 -8.05
C ARG A 80 14.49 0.70 -8.21
N GLU A 81 14.33 1.99 -7.95
CA GLU A 81 15.41 2.97 -7.99
C GLU A 81 16.51 2.65 -6.96
N LEU A 82 16.12 2.32 -5.72
CA LEU A 82 17.07 1.91 -4.67
C LEU A 82 17.83 0.63 -5.05
N LYS A 83 17.15 -0.36 -5.65
CA LYS A 83 17.81 -1.57 -6.14
C LYS A 83 18.84 -1.27 -7.24
N ALA A 84 18.52 -0.36 -8.16
CA ALA A 84 19.45 0.05 -9.21
C ALA A 84 20.69 0.74 -8.61
N LYS A 85 20.49 1.74 -7.72
CA LYS A 85 21.59 2.41 -7.02
C LYS A 85 22.47 1.45 -6.23
N MET A 86 21.87 0.46 -5.57
CA MET A 86 22.61 -0.55 -4.82
C MET A 86 23.41 -1.48 -5.74
N TYR A 87 22.84 -1.87 -6.88
CA TYR A 87 23.57 -2.64 -7.89
C TYR A 87 24.77 -1.87 -8.46
N ASP A 88 24.59 -0.59 -8.79
CA ASP A 88 25.67 0.26 -9.31
C ASP A 88 26.79 0.44 -8.28
N LEU A 89 26.44 0.62 -6.99
CA LEU A 89 27.41 0.65 -5.90
C LEU A 89 28.18 -0.66 -5.77
N GLU A 90 27.51 -1.80 -5.81
CA GLU A 90 28.16 -3.12 -5.75
C GLU A 90 29.10 -3.34 -6.95
N GLN A 91 28.69 -2.96 -8.16
CA GLN A 91 29.55 -3.05 -9.34
C GLN A 91 30.74 -2.09 -9.26
N GLY A 92 30.54 -0.86 -8.80
CA GLY A 92 31.63 0.08 -8.54
C GLY A 92 32.65 -0.46 -7.54
N ILE A 93 32.20 -1.11 -6.46
CA ILE A 93 33.08 -1.77 -5.49
C ILE A 93 33.83 -2.95 -6.13
N LYS A 94 33.16 -3.77 -6.95
CA LYS A 94 33.80 -4.89 -7.67
C LYS A 94 34.86 -4.40 -8.64
N LEU A 95 34.58 -3.36 -9.41
CA LEU A 95 35.53 -2.74 -10.35
C LEU A 95 36.74 -2.17 -9.59
N LYS A 96 36.52 -1.43 -8.50
CA LYS A 96 37.61 -0.91 -7.65
C LYS A 96 38.48 -2.02 -7.06
N ASN A 97 37.89 -3.16 -6.69
CA ASN A 97 38.65 -4.31 -6.21
C ASN A 97 39.46 -5.00 -7.32
N ILE A 98 38.93 -5.05 -8.55
CA ILE A 98 39.65 -5.60 -9.71
C ILE A 98 40.82 -4.68 -10.07
N GLU A 99 40.60 -3.37 -10.12
CA GLU A 99 41.63 -2.37 -10.42
C GLU A 99 42.77 -2.42 -9.40
N ARG A 100 42.44 -2.49 -8.09
CA ARG A 100 43.43 -2.69 -7.03
C ARG A 100 44.22 -3.99 -7.19
N LYS A 101 43.58 -5.07 -7.67
CA LYS A 101 44.24 -6.36 -7.91
C LYS A 101 45.14 -6.33 -9.15
N ILE A 102 44.81 -5.50 -10.15
CA ILE A 102 45.63 -5.26 -11.34
C ILE A 102 46.84 -4.41 -10.96
N GLU A 103 46.66 -3.30 -10.23
CA GLU A 103 47.78 -2.48 -9.72
C GLU A 103 48.77 -3.29 -8.90
N GLN A 104 48.27 -4.19 -8.04
CA GLN A 104 49.12 -5.08 -7.25
C GLN A 104 49.87 -6.11 -8.12
N LYS A 105 49.25 -6.59 -9.20
CA LYS A 105 49.86 -7.52 -10.15
C LYS A 105 50.90 -6.85 -11.06
N ASP A 106 50.73 -5.58 -11.37
CA ASP A 106 51.71 -4.80 -12.14
C ASP A 106 52.93 -4.43 -11.27
N GLN A 107 52.76 -4.14 -9.98
CA GLN A 107 53.88 -4.01 -9.03
C GLN A 107 54.72 -5.31 -8.87
N ASP A 108 54.07 -6.48 -8.92
CA ASP A 108 54.76 -7.78 -8.90
C ASP A 108 55.51 -8.08 -10.22
N LYS A 109 55.10 -7.45 -11.33
CA LYS A 109 55.74 -7.64 -12.66
C LYS A 109 57.00 -6.79 -12.82
N ASP A 110 57.00 -5.57 -12.28
CA ASP A 110 58.19 -4.71 -12.32
C ASP A 110 59.31 -5.21 -11.40
N SER A 111 58.97 -5.89 -10.31
CA SER A 111 59.93 -6.54 -9.39
C SER A 111 60.49 -7.88 -9.94
N SER A 112 59.83 -8.48 -10.94
CA SER A 112 60.26 -9.68 -11.67
C SER A 112 61.24 -9.41 -12.83
N SER A 113 61.50 -8.15 -13.18
CA SER A 113 62.40 -7.77 -14.28
C SER A 113 63.90 -7.92 -13.95
N VAL A 114 64.24 -8.25 -12.70
CA VAL A 114 65.61 -8.53 -12.27
C VAL A 114 65.94 -10.01 -12.50
N ILE A 115 66.27 -10.35 -13.75
CA ILE A 115 66.91 -11.63 -14.09
C ILE A 115 68.27 -11.66 -13.36
N ARG A 116 68.36 -12.43 -12.26
CA ARG A 116 69.64 -12.62 -11.56
C ARG A 116 70.59 -13.47 -12.42
N PRO A 117 71.87 -13.10 -12.56
CA PRO A 117 72.79 -13.84 -13.43
C PRO A 117 72.98 -15.28 -12.94
N ARG A 118 72.96 -16.24 -13.86
CA ARG A 118 73.29 -17.65 -13.55
C ARG A 118 74.78 -17.75 -13.21
N GLN A 119 75.10 -18.19 -11.99
CA GLN A 119 76.47 -18.55 -11.64
C GLN A 119 76.77 -19.96 -12.17
N ASN A 120 77.72 -20.03 -13.10
CA ASN A 120 78.26 -21.29 -13.60
C ASN A 120 79.30 -21.78 -12.58
N PHE A 121 79.01 -22.86 -11.86
CA PHE A 121 80.00 -23.51 -11.01
C PHE A 121 80.87 -24.42 -11.88
N LYS A 122 82.19 -24.26 -11.73
CA LYS A 122 83.24 -25.02 -12.43
C LYS A 122 83.46 -26.37 -11.79
#